data_AF-A0A7R8CUU8-F1
#
_entry.id   AF-A0A7R8CUU8-F1
#
_cell.length_a   1.000
_cell.length_b   1.000
_cell.length_c   1.000
_cell.angle_alpha   90.00
_cell.angle_beta   90.00
_cell.angle_gamma   90.00
#
_symmetry.space_group_name_H-M   'P 1'
#
loop_
_entity.id
_entity.type
_entity.pdbx_description
1 polymer ?
#
loop_
_entity_poly.entity_id
_entity_poly.type
_entity_poly.pdbx_seq_one_letter_code
_entity_poly.pdbx_strand_id
1 'polypeptide(L)'
;MIAFTLRNSIRQLSKVTPLVIGAGIGISSTTKFYSSVMAQKVENIYGFKAQDIDGNEVSMEKYKDHVCIILVELFKKYSETEGLRILGFPCNQFGNQEPGTNAEIKEFAAKYGVEFDMFAKIDVNGGNAHPLFNYLKEKQGGTLGNFIKWNFTKFVVDKEGVPVARFAPTQDPIPKMEEEIKKYF
;
A
#
# COMPACT_ATOMS: atom_id res chain seq x y z
N MET A 1 -33.92 29.90 -13.44
CA MET A 1 -34.91 28.80 -13.35
C MET A 1 -34.14 27.56 -12.92
N ILE A 2 -34.07 27.23 -11.61
CA ILE A 2 -35.08 26.45 -10.85
C ILE A 2 -35.21 25.06 -11.50
N ALA A 3 -34.50 24.00 -11.07
CA ALA A 3 -34.60 23.18 -9.85
C ALA A 3 -35.72 22.10 -9.87
N PHE A 4 -35.42 20.99 -9.15
CA PHE A 4 -36.22 19.79 -8.74
C PHE A 4 -35.99 18.50 -9.57
N THR A 5 -35.59 17.32 -9.03
CA THR A 5 -35.66 16.71 -7.66
C THR A 5 -34.69 15.48 -7.64
N LEU A 6 -33.70 15.32 -6.71
CA LEU A 6 -33.69 14.59 -5.41
C LEU A 6 -34.21 13.13 -5.49
N ARG A 7 -33.81 12.09 -4.74
CA ARG A 7 -32.78 11.71 -3.74
C ARG A 7 -33.27 10.32 -3.23
N ASN A 8 -32.41 9.31 -3.08
CA ASN A 8 -32.58 8.07 -2.25
C ASN A 8 -31.38 7.16 -2.60
N SER A 9 -30.48 6.69 -1.73
CA SER A 9 -30.53 6.43 -0.29
C SER A 9 -29.13 6.57 0.32
N ILE A 10 -28.96 7.55 1.21
CA ILE A 10 -27.96 7.49 2.29
C ILE A 10 -28.78 7.43 3.57
N ARG A 11 -28.97 6.23 4.11
CA ARG A 11 -29.44 6.00 5.49
C ARG A 11 -28.78 4.72 5.99
N GLN A 12 -28.29 4.80 7.22
CA GLN A 12 -27.47 3.84 7.96
C GLN A 12 -25.96 3.98 7.77
N LEU A 13 -25.40 5.02 8.40
CA LEU A 13 -24.25 4.95 9.32
C LEU A 13 -24.07 6.33 9.97
N SER A 14 -25.03 6.69 10.82
CA SER A 14 -24.99 7.90 11.64
C SER A 14 -24.94 7.52 13.12
N LYS A 15 -23.78 7.09 13.61
CA LYS A 15 -23.46 7.08 15.05
C LYS A 15 -21.95 7.18 15.30
N VAL A 16 -21.33 8.32 14.96
CA VAL A 16 -20.32 8.97 15.83
C VAL A 16 -20.38 10.47 15.52
N THR A 17 -20.99 11.25 16.40
CA THR A 17 -20.89 12.71 16.40
C THR A 17 -19.60 13.12 17.10
N PRO A 18 -18.84 14.07 16.52
CA PRO A 18 -18.52 15.26 17.26
C PRO A 18 -19.07 16.50 16.56
N LEU A 19 -19.63 17.36 17.40
CA LEU A 19 -20.16 18.68 17.12
C LEU A 19 -19.15 19.52 16.31
N VAL A 20 -19.51 19.93 15.09
CA VAL A 20 -18.81 21.01 14.36
C VAL A 20 -19.80 22.14 14.16
N ILE A 21 -19.58 23.23 14.90
CA ILE A 21 -20.18 24.54 14.64
C ILE A 21 -19.56 25.06 13.34
N GLY A 22 -20.42 25.54 12.44
CA GLY A 22 -20.07 25.82 11.05
C GLY A 22 -19.13 27.00 10.81
N ALA A 23 -18.45 26.94 9.68
CA ALA A 23 -18.32 28.00 8.68
C ALA A 23 -17.54 27.39 7.50
N GLY A 24 -18.05 27.55 6.28
CA GLY A 24 -17.47 26.92 5.10
C GLY A 24 -16.08 27.46 4.78
N ILE A 25 -15.07 26.60 4.76
CA ILE A 25 -13.85 26.69 3.93
C ILE A 25 -13.33 25.25 3.72
N GLY A 26 -13.14 24.84 2.45
CA GLY A 26 -12.10 23.87 2.05
C GLY A 26 -12.30 22.38 2.40
N ILE A 27 -13.19 21.69 1.68
CA ILE A 27 -13.34 20.21 1.71
C ILE A 27 -12.03 19.46 1.37
N SER A 28 -11.07 20.10 0.70
CA SER A 28 -9.75 19.53 0.34
C SER A 28 -8.75 19.52 1.50
N SER A 29 -8.82 20.50 2.40
CA SER A 29 -7.86 20.66 3.49
C SER A 29 -8.14 19.68 4.63
N THR A 30 -9.42 19.42 4.93
CA THR A 30 -9.85 18.45 5.94
C THR A 30 -9.49 17.01 5.59
N THR A 31 -9.58 16.60 4.33
CA THR A 31 -9.18 15.25 3.90
C THR A 31 -7.66 15.08 3.95
N LYS A 32 -6.90 16.09 3.51
CA LYS A 32 -5.43 16.09 3.65
C LYS A 32 -5.01 16.09 5.12
N PHE A 33 -5.68 16.86 5.97
CA PHE A 33 -5.43 16.89 7.41
C PHE A 33 -5.80 15.55 8.06
N TYR A 34 -6.94 14.95 7.72
CA TYR A 34 -7.34 13.64 8.24
C TYR A 34 -6.39 12.53 7.79
N SER A 35 -6.00 12.48 6.51
CA SER A 35 -4.96 11.56 6.03
C SER A 35 -3.61 11.81 6.69
N SER A 36 -3.24 13.08 6.92
CA SER A 36 -2.00 13.46 7.62
C SER A 36 -2.02 13.05 9.09
N VAL A 37 -3.15 13.20 9.78
CA VAL A 37 -3.32 12.84 11.20
C VAL A 37 -3.40 11.32 11.37
N MET A 38 -4.06 10.62 10.45
CA MET A 38 -4.05 9.15 10.44
C MET A 38 -2.64 8.62 10.14
N ALA A 39 -1.91 9.20 9.18
CA ALA A 39 -0.51 8.86 8.92
C ALA A 39 0.40 9.15 10.12
N GLN A 40 0.12 10.20 10.90
CA GLN A 40 0.89 10.57 12.10
C GLN A 40 0.67 9.65 13.31
N LYS A 41 -0.36 8.79 13.30
CA LYS A 41 -0.73 7.95 14.47
C LYS A 41 -0.49 6.45 14.27
N VAL A 42 -0.07 6.01 13.08
CA VAL A 42 0.24 4.58 12.86
C VAL A 42 1.73 4.36 13.10
N GLU A 43 2.06 3.59 14.13
CA GLU A 43 3.44 3.20 14.43
C GLU A 43 3.93 2.07 13.53
N ASN A 44 3.02 1.34 12.88
CA ASN A 44 3.29 0.17 12.08
C ASN A 44 2.28 0.01 10.92
N ILE A 45 2.46 -1.01 10.09
CA ILE A 45 1.60 -1.24 8.92
C ILE A 45 0.20 -1.75 9.28
N TYR A 46 -0.05 -2.20 10.51
CA TYR A 46 -1.29 -2.91 10.88
C TYR A 46 -2.52 -2.02 10.89
N GLY A 47 -2.35 -0.69 10.96
CA GLY A 47 -3.47 0.25 10.78
C GLY A 47 -3.94 0.42 9.33
N PHE A 48 -3.28 -0.19 8.34
CA PHE A 48 -3.66 -0.09 6.93
C PHE A 48 -4.48 -1.29 6.45
N LYS A 49 -5.24 -1.04 5.39
CA LYS A 49 -5.95 -2.05 4.62
C LYS A 49 -5.71 -1.81 3.14
N ALA A 50 -5.83 -2.85 2.33
CA ALA A 50 -5.80 -2.75 0.88
C ALA A 50 -6.75 -3.78 0.26
N GLN A 51 -7.22 -3.52 -0.95
CA GLN A 51 -7.95 -4.54 -1.71
C GLN A 51 -6.97 -5.56 -2.25
N ASP A 52 -7.24 -6.85 -2.06
CA ASP A 52 -6.52 -7.91 -2.75
C ASP A 52 -6.79 -7.84 -4.27
N ILE A 53 -6.08 -8.65 -5.06
CA ILE A 53 -6.22 -8.66 -6.51
C ILE A 53 -7.64 -9.04 -6.99
N ASP A 54 -8.43 -9.69 -6.14
CA ASP A 54 -9.82 -10.08 -6.39
C ASP A 54 -10.85 -9.03 -5.91
N GLY A 55 -10.38 -7.95 -5.28
CA GLY A 55 -11.20 -6.83 -4.80
C GLY A 55 -11.70 -6.96 -3.36
N ASN A 56 -11.28 -7.98 -2.60
CA ASN A 56 -11.64 -8.13 -1.20
C ASN A 56 -10.78 -7.22 -0.33
N GLU A 57 -11.37 -6.58 0.68
CA GLU A 57 -10.60 -5.78 1.63
C GLU A 57 -9.80 -6.67 2.59
N VAL A 58 -8.48 -6.49 2.62
CA VAL A 58 -7.55 -7.22 3.50
C VAL A 58 -6.89 -6.24 4.47
N SER A 59 -6.98 -6.53 5.76
CA SER A 59 -6.24 -5.83 6.81
C SER A 59 -4.78 -6.26 6.82
N MET A 60 -3.85 -5.31 6.96
CA MET A 60 -2.44 -5.63 7.13
C MET A 60 -2.14 -6.36 8.45
N GLU A 61 -3.06 -6.34 9.42
CA GLU A 61 -3.00 -7.20 10.63
C GLU A 61 -2.87 -8.69 10.30
N LYS A 62 -3.32 -9.12 9.10
CA LYS A 62 -3.11 -10.49 8.59
C LYS A 62 -1.64 -10.93 8.68
N TYR A 63 -0.71 -9.97 8.57
CA TYR A 63 0.72 -10.20 8.53
C TYR A 63 1.44 -9.98 9.87
N LYS A 64 0.69 -9.90 10.97
CA LYS A 64 1.28 -9.82 12.30
C LYS A 64 2.20 -11.01 12.57
N ASP A 65 3.31 -10.78 13.26
CA ASP A 65 4.31 -11.78 13.62
C ASP A 65 5.08 -12.37 12.42
N HIS A 66 4.92 -11.79 11.21
CA HIS A 66 5.66 -12.16 10.01
C HIS A 66 6.57 -11.03 9.55
N VAL A 67 7.75 -11.39 9.06
CA VAL A 67 8.58 -10.48 8.27
C VAL A 67 7.96 -10.35 6.89
N CYS A 68 7.77 -9.13 6.40
CA CYS A 68 7.12 -8.88 5.12
C CYS A 68 8.04 -8.19 4.11
N ILE A 69 7.94 -8.61 2.85
CA ILE A 69 8.45 -7.85 1.72
C ILE A 69 7.26 -7.22 1.00
N ILE A 70 7.21 -5.89 0.96
CA ILE A 70 6.22 -5.13 0.20
C ILE A 70 6.90 -4.61 -1.05
N LEU A 71 6.40 -4.98 -2.23
CA LEU A 71 7.02 -4.63 -3.50
C LEU A 71 6.04 -4.08 -4.54
N VAL A 72 6.59 -3.23 -5.41
CA VAL A 72 5.90 -2.73 -6.60
C VAL A 72 6.26 -3.61 -7.78
N GLU A 73 5.27 -4.24 -8.39
CA GLU A 73 5.37 -5.23 -9.49
C GLU A 73 5.77 -6.67 -9.06
N LEU A 74 5.50 -7.63 -9.94
CA LEU A 74 5.66 -9.06 -9.75
C LEU A 74 7.12 -9.51 -9.70
N PHE A 75 7.51 -10.28 -8.68
CA PHE A 75 8.85 -10.85 -8.60
C PHE A 75 8.84 -12.34 -8.25
N LYS A 76 9.33 -13.17 -9.18
CA LYS A 76 9.30 -14.64 -9.07
C LYS A 76 10.29 -15.22 -8.04
N LYS A 77 11.34 -14.48 -7.68
CA LYS A 77 12.54 -15.10 -7.06
C LYS A 77 12.47 -15.26 -5.54
N TYR A 78 11.31 -15.02 -4.92
CA TYR A 78 11.10 -15.35 -3.51
C TYR A 78 9.85 -16.22 -3.36
N SER A 79 10.05 -17.43 -2.83
CA SER A 79 9.00 -18.24 -2.24
C SER A 79 8.84 -17.85 -0.78
N GLU A 80 7.61 -17.88 -0.27
CA GLU A 80 7.40 -17.74 1.17
C GLU A 80 8.13 -18.88 1.90
N THR A 81 8.97 -18.52 2.87
CA THR A 81 9.56 -19.45 3.85
C THR A 81 8.86 -19.25 5.19
N GLU A 82 9.05 -20.15 6.16
CA GLU A 82 8.44 -19.97 7.49
C GLU A 82 8.79 -18.59 8.07
N GLY A 83 7.76 -17.78 8.35
CA GLY A 83 7.89 -16.42 8.87
C GLY A 83 8.02 -15.30 7.82
N LEU A 84 8.17 -15.59 6.52
CA LEU A 84 8.24 -14.59 5.45
C LEU A 84 6.90 -14.49 4.70
N ARG A 85 6.44 -13.27 4.47
CA ARG A 85 5.29 -12.97 3.59
C ARG A 85 5.67 -11.98 2.53
N ILE A 86 5.16 -12.18 1.31
CA ILE A 86 5.43 -11.28 0.19
C ILE A 86 4.11 -10.67 -0.27
N LEU A 87 4.09 -9.35 -0.40
CA LEU A 87 2.90 -8.58 -0.76
C LEU A 87 3.19 -7.79 -2.03
N GLY A 88 2.58 -8.22 -3.13
CA GLY A 88 2.72 -7.59 -4.45
C GLY A 88 1.66 -6.53 -4.70
N PHE A 89 2.09 -5.29 -4.96
CA PHE A 89 1.22 -4.17 -5.31
C PHE A 89 1.50 -3.71 -6.75
N PRO A 90 0.70 -4.13 -7.74
CA PRO A 90 0.83 -3.65 -9.12
C PRO A 90 0.67 -2.13 -9.20
N CYS A 91 1.42 -1.48 -10.09
CA CYS A 91 1.39 -0.03 -10.25
C CYS A 91 1.72 0.36 -11.69
N ASN A 92 0.93 1.25 -12.29
CA ASN A 92 1.12 1.67 -13.68
C ASN A 92 1.84 3.02 -13.82
N GLN A 93 2.31 3.62 -12.73
CA GLN A 93 2.90 4.97 -12.75
C GLN A 93 4.29 5.04 -13.41
N PHE A 94 4.89 3.89 -13.73
CA PHE A 94 6.25 3.79 -14.23
C PHE A 94 6.25 3.25 -15.66
N GLY A 95 6.37 4.14 -16.64
CA GLY A 95 6.44 3.78 -18.05
C GLY A 95 5.21 3.06 -18.62
N ASN A 96 4.07 3.11 -17.93
CA ASN A 96 2.86 2.34 -18.27
C ASN A 96 3.12 0.82 -18.39
N GLN A 97 4.00 0.26 -17.56
CA GLN A 97 4.40 -1.14 -17.62
C GLN A 97 3.34 -2.12 -17.08
N GLU A 98 2.33 -1.63 -16.37
CA GLU A 98 1.24 -2.43 -15.80
C GLU A 98 -0.16 -1.92 -16.23
N PRO A 99 -0.44 -1.86 -17.55
CA PRO A 99 -1.66 -1.23 -18.07
C PRO A 99 -2.92 -2.06 -17.80
N GLY A 100 -2.78 -3.37 -17.62
CA GLY A 100 -3.88 -4.32 -17.49
C GLY A 100 -4.76 -4.13 -16.25
N THR A 101 -5.93 -4.73 -16.30
CA THR A 101 -6.87 -4.86 -15.17
C THR A 101 -6.35 -5.83 -14.12
N ASN A 102 -6.89 -5.79 -12.90
CA ASN A 102 -6.50 -6.73 -11.84
C ASN A 102 -6.65 -8.20 -12.28
N ALA A 103 -7.67 -8.53 -13.06
CA ALA A 103 -7.89 -9.88 -13.58
C ALA A 103 -6.78 -10.31 -14.56
N GLU A 104 -6.41 -9.43 -15.50
CA GLU A 104 -5.31 -9.69 -16.45
C GLU A 104 -3.97 -9.82 -15.73
N ILE A 105 -3.73 -8.98 -14.71
CA ILE A 105 -2.52 -9.03 -13.88
C ILE A 105 -2.47 -10.35 -13.10
N LYS A 106 -3.60 -10.77 -12.50
CA LYS A 106 -3.71 -12.06 -11.79
C LYS A 106 -3.40 -13.24 -12.71
N GLU A 107 -3.97 -13.24 -13.92
CA GLU A 107 -3.72 -14.29 -14.90
C GLU A 107 -2.26 -14.30 -15.35
N PHE A 108 -1.67 -13.12 -15.58
CA PHE A 108 -0.25 -12.99 -15.90
C PHE A 108 0.62 -13.55 -14.77
N ALA A 109 0.37 -13.14 -13.52
CA ALA A 109 1.08 -13.63 -12.34
C ALA A 109 1.01 -15.16 -12.21
N ALA A 110 -0.16 -15.76 -12.45
CA ALA A 110 -0.36 -17.21 -12.41
C ALA A 110 0.54 -17.95 -13.42
N LYS A 111 0.76 -17.37 -14.62
CA LYS A 111 1.67 -17.95 -15.64
C LYS A 111 3.13 -18.04 -15.17
N TYR A 112 3.52 -17.22 -14.20
CA TYR A 112 4.86 -17.23 -13.63
C TYR A 112 4.97 -18.04 -12.32
N GLY A 113 3.87 -18.64 -11.85
CA GLY A 113 3.85 -19.44 -10.63
C GLY A 113 3.91 -18.59 -9.36
N VAL A 114 3.22 -17.45 -9.37
CA VAL A 114 3.17 -16.55 -8.21
C VAL A 114 2.17 -17.08 -7.21
N GLU A 115 2.65 -17.34 -6.00
CA GLU A 115 1.87 -17.94 -4.92
C GLU A 115 1.66 -17.01 -3.72
N PHE A 116 2.35 -15.87 -3.69
CA PHE A 116 2.24 -14.90 -2.61
C PHE A 116 1.03 -13.95 -2.80
N ASP A 117 0.71 -13.20 -1.75
CA ASP A 117 -0.45 -12.31 -1.74
C ASP A 117 -0.30 -11.15 -2.75
N MET A 118 -1.23 -11.10 -3.70
CA MET A 118 -1.33 -10.04 -4.71
C MET A 118 -2.47 -9.08 -4.34
N PHE A 119 -2.20 -7.79 -4.48
CA PHE A 119 -3.16 -6.72 -4.23
C PHE A 119 -3.65 -6.07 -5.51
N ALA A 120 -4.77 -5.36 -5.41
CA ALA A 120 -5.28 -4.53 -6.49
C ALA A 120 -4.24 -3.49 -6.93
N LYS A 121 -4.30 -3.10 -8.20
CA LYS A 121 -3.45 -2.04 -8.74
C LYS A 121 -3.69 -0.71 -8.01
N ILE A 122 -2.62 -0.05 -7.59
CA ILE A 122 -2.66 1.21 -6.85
C ILE A 122 -1.68 2.24 -7.40
N ASP A 123 -1.89 3.50 -7.03
CA ASP A 123 -0.88 4.54 -7.12
C ASP A 123 0.03 4.47 -5.89
N VAL A 124 1.33 4.64 -6.09
CA VAL A 124 2.34 4.66 -5.01
C VAL A 124 2.97 6.04 -4.82
N ASN A 125 2.78 6.95 -5.78
CA ASN A 125 3.23 8.33 -5.77
C ASN A 125 2.08 9.31 -6.05
N GLY A 126 2.29 10.59 -5.70
CA GLY A 126 1.32 11.65 -5.94
C GLY A 126 0.18 11.72 -4.91
N GLY A 127 -0.81 12.58 -5.17
CA GLY A 127 -1.92 12.84 -4.25
C GLY A 127 -2.91 11.68 -4.08
N ASN A 128 -2.92 10.74 -5.02
CA ASN A 128 -3.75 9.53 -4.99
C ASN A 128 -2.99 8.31 -4.47
N ALA A 129 -1.74 8.48 -4.03
CA ALA A 129 -0.94 7.37 -3.53
C ALA A 129 -1.63 6.69 -2.36
N HIS A 130 -1.63 5.35 -2.38
CA HIS A 130 -2.20 4.55 -1.31
C HIS A 130 -1.57 4.92 0.05
N PRO A 131 -2.36 5.08 1.14
CA PRO A 131 -1.85 5.51 2.43
C PRO A 131 -0.68 4.67 2.97
N LEU A 132 -0.74 3.35 2.79
CA LEU A 132 0.37 2.44 3.13
C LEU A 132 1.69 2.88 2.47
N PHE A 133 1.67 3.22 1.19
CA PHE A 133 2.88 3.62 0.47
C PHE A 133 3.38 5.00 0.88
N ASN A 134 2.49 5.92 1.26
CA ASN A 134 2.92 7.19 1.86
C ASN A 134 3.66 6.96 3.18
N TYR A 135 3.11 6.10 4.04
CA TYR A 135 3.74 5.69 5.29
C TYR A 135 5.10 5.00 5.08
N LEU A 136 5.18 4.01 4.18
CA LEU A 136 6.42 3.29 3.87
C LEU A 136 7.52 4.25 3.38
N LYS A 137 7.19 5.16 2.47
CA LYS A 137 8.13 6.17 1.97
C LYS A 137 8.56 7.16 3.05
N GLU A 138 7.67 7.53 3.96
CA GLU A 138 7.97 8.44 5.07
C GLU A 138 8.94 7.81 6.07
N LYS A 139 8.68 6.56 6.47
CA LYS A 139 9.55 5.81 7.41
C LYS A 139 10.86 5.39 6.77
N GLN A 140 10.83 4.99 5.51
CA GLN A 140 11.98 4.53 4.75
C GLN A 140 12.15 5.38 3.48
N GLY A 141 12.85 6.50 3.65
CA GLY A 141 13.18 7.43 2.58
C GLY A 141 14.05 6.81 1.49
N GLY A 142 14.11 7.47 0.34
CA GLY A 142 15.03 7.13 -0.74
C GLY A 142 16.22 8.09 -0.80
N THR A 143 17.17 7.80 -1.68
CA THR A 143 18.24 8.74 -2.01
C THR A 143 17.64 9.92 -2.79
N LEU A 144 17.85 11.16 -2.34
CA LEU A 144 17.31 12.38 -2.98
C LEU A 144 15.77 12.48 -2.99
N GLY A 145 15.13 12.13 -1.87
CA GLY A 145 13.68 12.22 -1.68
C GLY A 145 13.04 10.87 -1.40
N ASN A 146 11.78 10.87 -1.00
CA ASN A 146 11.10 9.64 -0.58
C ASN A 146 10.22 8.98 -1.65
N PHE A 147 9.97 9.64 -2.78
CA PHE A 147 9.16 9.08 -3.87
C PHE A 147 9.76 7.78 -4.42
N ILE A 148 8.89 6.89 -4.91
CA ILE A 148 9.33 5.65 -5.56
C ILE A 148 9.74 5.99 -6.98
N LYS A 149 10.97 5.63 -7.36
CA LYS A 149 11.57 6.07 -8.63
C LYS A 149 11.18 5.20 -9.81
N TRP A 150 10.96 3.91 -9.55
CA TRP A 150 10.65 2.91 -10.58
C TRP A 150 10.02 1.67 -9.94
N ASN A 151 9.52 0.78 -10.79
CA ASN A 151 9.12 -0.58 -10.43
C ASN A 151 10.23 -1.36 -9.72
N PHE A 152 9.86 -2.41 -8.99
CA PHE A 152 10.76 -3.24 -8.19
C PHE A 152 11.45 -2.50 -7.03
N THR A 153 10.86 -1.43 -6.51
CA THR A 153 11.24 -0.94 -5.18
C THR A 153 10.66 -1.89 -4.13
N LYS A 154 11.46 -2.27 -3.13
CA LYS A 154 11.03 -3.16 -2.04
C LYS A 154 11.17 -2.47 -0.69
N PHE A 155 10.24 -2.75 0.20
CA PHE A 155 10.32 -2.43 1.62
C PHE A 155 10.33 -3.71 2.42
N VAL A 156 11.19 -3.78 3.43
CA VAL A 156 11.18 -4.85 4.43
C VAL A 156 10.49 -4.31 5.67
N VAL A 157 9.56 -5.09 6.19
CA VAL A 157 8.80 -4.81 7.41
C VAL A 157 9.05 -5.95 8.39
N ASP A 158 9.34 -5.62 9.65
CA ASP A 158 9.55 -6.60 10.71
C ASP A 158 8.22 -7.19 11.26
N LYS A 159 8.34 -8.08 12.26
CA LYS A 159 7.22 -8.81 12.87
C LYS A 159 6.29 -7.92 13.70
N GLU A 160 6.75 -6.73 14.05
CA GLU A 160 6.02 -5.67 14.73
C GLU A 160 5.32 -4.72 13.75
N GLY A 161 5.52 -4.93 12.45
CA GLY A 161 4.91 -4.19 11.37
C GLY A 161 5.63 -2.87 11.08
N VAL A 162 6.86 -2.68 11.56
CA VAL A 162 7.64 -1.47 11.36
C VAL A 162 8.47 -1.61 10.09
N PRO A 163 8.47 -0.62 9.18
CA PRO A 163 9.34 -0.63 8.01
C PRO A 163 10.80 -0.43 8.45
N VAL A 164 11.66 -1.41 8.16
CA VAL A 164 13.05 -1.46 8.65
C VAL A 164 14.09 -1.24 7.57
N ALA A 165 13.74 -1.52 6.30
CA ALA A 165 14.64 -1.27 5.18
C ALA A 165 13.89 -0.95 3.88
N ARG A 166 14.59 -0.29 2.95
CA ARG A 166 14.13 -0.03 1.58
C ARG A 166 15.24 -0.34 0.58
N PHE A 167 14.88 -1.02 -0.49
CA PHE A 167 15.77 -1.41 -1.57
C PHE A 167 15.31 -0.79 -2.89
N ALA A 168 16.23 -0.11 -3.57
CA ALA A 168 15.99 0.47 -4.88
C ALA A 168 15.89 -0.63 -5.96
N PRO A 169 15.27 -0.31 -7.11
CA PRO A 169 15.16 -1.24 -8.25
C PRO A 169 16.50 -1.83 -8.70
N THR A 170 17.55 -0.99 -8.70
CA THR A 170 18.91 -1.35 -9.11
C THR A 170 19.70 -2.08 -8.05
N GLN A 171 19.18 -2.21 -6.82
CA GLN A 171 19.80 -2.96 -5.73
C GLN A 171 19.37 -4.43 -5.77
N ASP A 172 19.47 -5.03 -6.96
CA ASP A 172 19.79 -6.46 -7.04
C ASP A 172 21.31 -6.55 -6.77
N PRO A 173 21.71 -7.25 -5.69
CA PRO A 173 21.41 -8.66 -5.60
C PRO A 173 20.56 -9.03 -4.38
N ILE A 174 19.64 -9.96 -4.61
CA ILE A 174 18.98 -10.85 -3.63
C ILE A 174 19.75 -11.08 -2.32
N PRO A 175 21.04 -11.49 -2.33
CA PRO A 175 21.82 -11.72 -1.13
C PRO A 175 21.77 -10.62 -0.07
N LYS A 176 21.83 -9.34 -0.46
CA LYS A 176 21.81 -8.24 0.53
C LYS A 176 20.46 -8.11 1.20
N MET A 177 19.38 -8.29 0.46
CA MET A 177 18.05 -8.27 1.04
C MET A 177 17.81 -9.52 1.89
N GLU A 178 18.25 -10.70 1.44
CA GLU A 178 18.18 -11.93 2.24
C GLU A 178 18.95 -11.82 3.56
N GLU A 179 20.16 -11.26 3.53
CA GLU A 179 20.96 -10.96 4.73
C GLU A 179 20.24 -9.98 5.66
N GLU A 180 19.57 -8.97 5.10
CA GLU A 180 18.80 -8.01 5.89
C GLU A 180 17.60 -8.68 6.56
N ILE A 181 16.80 -9.44 5.80
CA ILE A 181 15.60 -10.12 6.30
C ILE A 181 15.96 -11.14 7.39
N LYS A 182 17.11 -11.83 7.28
CA LYS A 182 17.62 -12.77 8.30
C LYS A 182 17.76 -12.16 9.70
N LYS A 183 17.89 -10.84 9.84
CA LYS A 183 17.99 -10.17 11.13
C LYS A 183 16.65 -10.11 11.88
N TYR A 184 15.54 -10.36 11.20
CA TYR A 184 14.18 -10.17 11.71
C TYR A 184 13.39 -11.48 11.88
N PHE A 185 13.96 -12.63 11.49
CA PHE A 185 13.42 -13.95 11.86
C PHE A 185 13.87 -14.35 13.26
#